data_AF-Q7XIQ4-F1
#
_entry.id   AF-Q7XIQ4-F1
#
_cell.length_a   1.000
_cell.length_b   1.000
_cell.length_c   1.000
_cell.angle_alpha   90.00
_cell.angle_beta   90.00
_cell.angle_gamma   90.00
#
_symmetry.space_group_name_H-M   'P 1'
#
loop_
_entity.id
_entity.type
_entity.pdbx_description
1 polymer ?
#
loop_
_entity_poly.entity_id
_entity_poly.type
_entity_poly.pdbx_seq_one_letter_code
_entity_poly.pdbx_strand_id
1 'polypeptide(L)'
;MSFFFRAASRPARPSPQELVRSIKESLLALDTRTGAKALEDVEKNVSTLRQTLSGDGEVEPNQEQVLQIALEICKEDVLSLFVQNMPSLGWEGRKDLAHCWSILLRQKVDEAYCCVQYIENHFDLLDFLVVCYKNLEVALNCGNMLRECIKYPTLAKYILESSSFELFFQYVELSNFDIASDALNTFKDLLTKHEAAVSEFLCSHYEQFFELYTRLLTSTNYVTRRQSVKFLSEFLLEAPNAQIMKRYIVEVSYLNIMIGLLKDTSKNIRICAFHIFKVFVANPNKPRDIIQVLVDNHRELLKLLGNLPTSKGEDEQLEEERDLIIKEIEKLVHSSV
;
A
#
# COMPACT_ATOMS: atom_id res chain seq x y z
N MET A 1 36.01 -48.80 -28.56
CA MET A 1 34.87 -47.89 -28.81
C MET A 1 35.06 -46.67 -27.94
N SER A 2 35.42 -45.53 -28.54
CA SER A 2 35.47 -44.23 -27.86
C SER A 2 34.13 -43.55 -28.13
N PHE A 3 33.30 -43.44 -27.09
CA PHE A 3 32.06 -42.68 -27.14
C PHE A 3 32.39 -41.20 -26.94
N PHE A 4 32.54 -40.46 -28.03
CA PHE A 4 32.50 -39.01 -28.02
C PHE A 4 31.06 -38.56 -27.78
N PHE A 5 30.72 -38.25 -26.53
CA PHE A 5 29.56 -37.41 -26.23
C PHE A 5 29.82 -36.02 -26.81
N ARG A 6 29.21 -35.74 -27.98
CA ARG A 6 28.99 -34.36 -28.42
C ARG A 6 28.14 -33.70 -27.34
N ALA A 7 28.74 -32.77 -26.59
CA ALA A 7 27.98 -31.84 -25.78
C ALA A 7 26.97 -31.16 -26.72
N ALA A 8 25.68 -31.43 -26.51
CA ALA A 8 24.62 -30.74 -27.22
C ALA A 8 24.80 -29.24 -26.94
N SER A 9 25.15 -28.48 -27.98
CA SER A 9 25.22 -27.02 -27.92
C SER A 9 23.89 -26.51 -27.38
N ARG A 10 23.88 -25.86 -26.21
CA ARG A 10 22.68 -25.20 -25.68
C ARG A 10 22.09 -24.33 -26.80
N PRO A 11 20.78 -24.40 -27.08
CA PRO A 11 20.17 -23.59 -28.12
C PRO A 11 20.53 -22.11 -27.88
N ALA A 12 20.92 -21.42 -28.95
CA ALA A 12 21.29 -20.00 -28.88
C ALA A 12 20.13 -19.21 -28.24
N ARG A 13 20.43 -18.44 -27.18
CA ARG A 13 19.42 -17.59 -26.54
C ARG A 13 18.91 -16.58 -27.58
N PRO A 14 17.58 -16.36 -27.67
CA PRO A 14 17.01 -15.40 -28.60
C PRO A 14 17.56 -14.00 -28.32
N SER A 15 17.67 -13.18 -29.37
CA SER A 15 17.99 -11.76 -29.19
C SER A 15 16.89 -11.06 -28.37
N PRO A 16 17.20 -9.94 -27.69
CA PRO A 16 16.19 -9.14 -26.99
C PRO A 16 14.94 -8.84 -27.83
N GLN A 17 15.14 -8.43 -29.08
CA GLN A 17 14.03 -8.08 -29.99
C GLN A 17 13.18 -9.29 -30.37
N GLU A 18 13.80 -10.44 -30.62
CA GLU A 18 13.06 -11.67 -30.93
C GLU A 18 12.26 -12.17 -29.73
N LEU A 19 12.85 -12.10 -28.53
CA LEU A 19 12.16 -12.47 -27.29
C LEU A 19 10.94 -11.58 -27.05
N VAL A 20 11.12 -10.26 -27.11
CA VAL A 20 10.02 -9.29 -26.90
C VAL A 20 8.92 -9.45 -27.95
N ARG A 21 9.29 -9.64 -29.23
CA ARG A 21 8.32 -9.91 -30.29
C ARG A 21 7.52 -11.18 -30.03
N SER A 22 8.20 -12.27 -29.64
CA SER A 22 7.53 -13.54 -29.34
C SER A 22 6.56 -13.39 -28.16
N ILE A 23 6.97 -12.68 -27.10
CA ILE A 23 6.11 -12.37 -25.95
C ILE A 23 4.86 -11.60 -26.41
N LYS A 24 5.05 -10.51 -27.16
CA LYS A 24 3.94 -9.68 -27.70
C LYS A 24 2.95 -10.51 -28.51
N GLU A 25 3.46 -11.27 -29.48
CA GLU A 25 2.63 -12.12 -30.35
C GLU A 25 1.86 -13.16 -29.53
N SER A 26 2.51 -13.78 -28.53
CA SER A 26 1.85 -14.76 -27.67
C SER A 26 0.77 -14.14 -26.78
N LEU A 27 1.01 -12.95 -26.20
CA LEU A 27 0.03 -12.26 -25.35
C LEU A 27 -1.18 -11.80 -26.16
N LEU A 28 -0.98 -11.17 -27.32
CA LEU A 28 -2.07 -10.77 -28.22
C LEU A 28 -2.87 -11.97 -28.76
N ALA A 29 -2.25 -13.15 -28.82
CA ALA A 29 -2.94 -14.37 -29.21
C ALA A 29 -3.92 -14.87 -28.14
N LEU A 30 -3.80 -14.48 -26.87
CA LEU A 30 -4.75 -14.91 -25.82
C LEU A 30 -6.17 -14.39 -26.07
N ASP A 31 -6.30 -13.16 -26.57
CA ASP A 31 -7.60 -12.55 -26.85
C ASP A 31 -8.29 -13.16 -28.08
N THR A 32 -7.51 -13.71 -29.01
CA THR A 32 -7.99 -14.15 -30.33
C THR A 32 -8.04 -15.67 -30.49
N ARG A 33 -7.22 -16.41 -29.74
CA ARG A 33 -7.12 -17.86 -29.82
C ARG A 33 -7.55 -18.46 -28.50
N THR A 34 -8.77 -18.99 -28.47
CA THR A 34 -9.23 -19.84 -27.37
C THR A 34 -8.49 -21.18 -27.41
N GLY A 35 -7.54 -21.41 -26.51
CA GLY A 35 -6.95 -22.73 -26.35
C GLY A 35 -5.72 -22.82 -25.46
N ALA A 36 -5.53 -23.99 -24.86
CA ALA A 36 -4.38 -24.33 -24.01
C ALA A 36 -3.01 -24.06 -24.67
N LYS A 37 -2.94 -24.13 -26.01
CA LYS A 37 -1.70 -23.90 -26.75
C LYS A 37 -1.20 -22.46 -26.69
N ALA A 38 -2.12 -21.48 -26.79
CA ALA A 38 -1.74 -20.06 -26.69
C ALA A 38 -1.21 -19.73 -25.28
N LEU A 39 -1.88 -20.25 -24.26
CA LEU A 39 -1.45 -20.11 -22.87
C LEU A 39 -0.08 -20.76 -22.63
N GLU A 40 0.16 -21.97 -23.13
CA GLU A 40 1.46 -22.65 -23.02
C GLU A 40 2.60 -21.82 -23.65
N ASP A 41 2.34 -21.22 -24.81
CA ASP A 41 3.34 -20.40 -25.50
C ASP A 41 3.63 -19.11 -24.71
N VAL A 42 2.61 -18.47 -24.14
CA VAL A 42 2.79 -17.30 -23.24
C VAL A 42 3.58 -17.68 -22.00
N GLU A 43 3.19 -18.75 -21.29
CA GLU A 43 3.88 -19.16 -20.06
C GLU A 43 5.34 -19.55 -20.31
N LYS A 44 5.63 -20.20 -21.45
CA LYS A 44 7.00 -20.48 -21.87
C LYS A 44 7.80 -19.20 -22.13
N ASN A 45 7.19 -18.22 -22.79
CA ASN A 45 7.82 -16.95 -23.10
C ASN A 45 8.07 -16.11 -21.83
N VAL A 46 7.10 -16.05 -20.93
CA VAL A 46 7.23 -15.37 -19.62
C VAL A 46 8.30 -16.05 -18.77
N SER A 47 8.34 -17.39 -18.74
CA SER A 47 9.41 -18.11 -18.05
C SER A 47 10.77 -17.77 -18.64
N THR A 48 10.91 -17.79 -19.97
CA THR A 48 12.16 -17.43 -20.67
C THR A 48 12.60 -16.00 -20.36
N LEU A 49 11.66 -15.05 -20.33
CA LEU A 49 11.92 -13.69 -19.87
C LEU A 49 12.48 -13.69 -18.45
N ARG A 50 11.82 -14.37 -17.51
CA ARG A 50 12.26 -14.48 -16.12
C ARG A 50 13.67 -15.06 -15.99
N GLN A 51 14.01 -16.10 -16.74
CA GLN A 51 15.37 -16.66 -16.71
C GLN A 51 16.41 -15.68 -17.27
N THR A 52 16.02 -14.89 -18.28
CA THR A 52 16.92 -13.91 -18.90
C THR A 52 17.15 -12.70 -17.97
N LEU A 53 16.11 -12.26 -17.26
CA LEU A 53 16.18 -11.10 -16.37
C LEU A 53 16.84 -11.41 -15.02
N SER A 54 16.59 -12.58 -14.44
CA SER A 54 17.05 -12.93 -13.09
C SER A 54 18.24 -13.90 -13.06
N GLY A 55 18.58 -14.49 -14.20
CA GLY A 55 19.44 -15.66 -14.27
C GLY A 55 18.70 -16.99 -14.03
N ASP A 56 19.44 -18.08 -14.20
CA ASP A 56 18.96 -19.47 -14.02
C ASP A 56 19.73 -20.23 -12.91
N GLY A 57 20.56 -19.53 -12.14
CA GLY A 57 21.41 -20.10 -11.09
C GLY A 57 22.77 -20.60 -11.59
N GLU A 58 22.93 -20.83 -12.89
CA GLU A 58 24.23 -21.10 -13.51
C GLU A 58 24.78 -19.89 -14.25
N VAL A 59 23.88 -19.09 -14.83
CA VAL A 59 24.22 -17.92 -15.64
C VAL A 59 23.62 -16.68 -14.98
N GLU A 60 24.50 -15.77 -14.56
CA GLU A 60 24.13 -14.45 -14.08
C GLU A 60 23.49 -13.60 -15.20
N PRO A 61 22.53 -12.72 -14.88
CA PRO A 61 21.89 -11.88 -15.87
C PRO A 61 22.85 -10.82 -16.42
N ASN A 62 22.95 -10.75 -17.75
CA ASN A 62 23.71 -9.71 -18.43
C ASN A 62 22.93 -8.38 -18.37
N GLN A 63 23.44 -7.40 -17.64
CA GLN A 63 22.75 -6.13 -17.41
C GLN A 63 22.48 -5.33 -18.69
N GLU A 64 23.38 -5.38 -19.68
CA GLU A 64 23.14 -4.73 -20.98
C GLU A 64 21.95 -5.40 -21.69
N GLN A 65 21.90 -6.73 -21.68
CA GLN A 65 20.81 -7.46 -22.28
C GLN A 65 19.48 -7.19 -21.56
N VAL A 66 19.49 -7.12 -20.23
CA VAL A 66 18.32 -6.77 -19.41
C VAL A 66 17.79 -5.39 -19.76
N LEU A 67 18.68 -4.39 -19.88
CA LEU A 67 18.31 -3.03 -20.28
C LEU A 67 17.72 -3.00 -21.70
N GLN A 68 18.35 -3.68 -22.67
CA GLN A 68 17.82 -3.75 -24.04
C GLN A 68 16.43 -4.41 -24.09
N ILE A 69 16.19 -5.45 -23.30
CA ILE A 69 14.86 -6.06 -23.18
C ILE A 69 13.85 -5.06 -22.61
N ALA A 70 14.20 -4.33 -21.55
CA ALA A 70 13.30 -3.33 -20.97
C ALA A 70 12.94 -2.22 -21.97
N LEU A 71 13.91 -1.76 -22.75
CA LEU A 71 13.70 -0.75 -23.79
C LEU A 71 12.77 -1.26 -24.90
N GLU A 72 13.00 -2.47 -25.40
CA GLU A 72 12.13 -3.06 -26.43
C GLU A 72 10.73 -3.38 -25.89
N ILE A 73 10.59 -3.82 -24.63
CA ILE A 73 9.28 -4.00 -23.98
C ILE A 73 8.48 -2.70 -23.95
N CYS A 74 9.12 -1.58 -23.59
CA CYS A 74 8.46 -0.28 -23.57
C CYS A 74 8.11 0.20 -24.98
N LYS A 75 9.06 0.08 -25.92
CA LYS A 75 8.90 0.50 -27.31
C LYS A 75 7.79 -0.25 -28.04
N GLU A 76 7.67 -1.55 -27.79
CA GLU A 76 6.68 -2.42 -28.44
C GLU A 76 5.34 -2.49 -27.69
N ASP A 77 5.13 -1.66 -26.67
CA ASP A 77 3.90 -1.62 -25.86
C ASP A 77 3.56 -2.95 -25.19
N VAL A 78 4.58 -3.71 -24.79
CA VAL A 78 4.40 -5.04 -24.19
C VAL A 78 4.12 -4.92 -22.69
N LEU A 79 4.55 -3.84 -22.06
CA LEU A 79 4.38 -3.65 -20.62
C LEU A 79 2.89 -3.51 -20.24
N SER A 80 2.07 -2.84 -21.07
CA SER A 80 0.62 -2.76 -20.88
C SER A 80 -0.04 -4.16 -20.96
N LEU A 81 0.39 -4.99 -21.91
CA LEU A 81 -0.12 -6.34 -22.10
C LEU A 81 0.14 -7.25 -20.89
N PHE A 82 1.21 -7.00 -20.12
CA PHE A 82 1.49 -7.77 -18.90
C PHE A 82 0.38 -7.61 -17.87
N VAL A 83 -0.08 -6.37 -17.69
CA VAL A 83 -1.13 -6.04 -16.73
C VAL A 83 -2.49 -6.55 -17.22
N GLN A 84 -2.81 -6.31 -18.50
CA GLN A 84 -4.10 -6.67 -19.10
C GLN A 84 -4.33 -8.20 -19.14
N ASN A 85 -3.29 -8.97 -19.49
CA ASN A 85 -3.40 -10.43 -19.60
C ASN A 85 -3.12 -11.17 -18.30
N MET A 86 -2.81 -10.46 -17.21
CA MET A 86 -2.50 -11.05 -15.91
C MET A 86 -3.57 -12.08 -15.45
N PRO A 87 -4.88 -11.81 -15.59
CA PRO A 87 -5.94 -12.74 -15.21
C PRO A 87 -5.96 -14.04 -16.05
N SER A 88 -5.46 -14.00 -17.28
CA SER A 88 -5.50 -15.14 -18.21
C SER A 88 -4.39 -16.16 -17.96
N LEU A 89 -3.36 -15.81 -17.19
CA LEU A 89 -2.20 -16.68 -16.95
C LEU A 89 -2.46 -17.69 -15.82
N GLY A 90 -1.76 -18.83 -15.83
CA GLY A 90 -1.71 -19.75 -14.70
C GLY A 90 -0.88 -19.21 -13.54
N TRP A 91 -0.95 -19.88 -12.38
CA TRP A 91 -0.30 -19.42 -11.14
C TRP A 91 1.20 -19.13 -11.29
N GLU A 92 1.96 -20.03 -11.93
CA GLU A 92 3.41 -19.85 -12.11
C GLU A 92 3.70 -18.71 -13.09
N GLY A 93 2.96 -18.63 -14.20
CA GLY A 93 3.06 -17.52 -15.15
C GLY A 93 2.78 -16.17 -14.49
N ARG A 94 1.82 -16.11 -13.54
CA ARG A 94 1.53 -14.90 -12.79
C ARG A 94 2.66 -14.47 -11.86
N LYS A 95 3.28 -15.45 -11.19
CA LYS A 95 4.43 -15.21 -10.30
C LYS A 95 5.64 -14.72 -11.08
N ASP A 96 5.96 -15.38 -12.20
CA ASP A 96 7.09 -15.00 -13.05
C ASP A 96 6.90 -13.61 -13.66
N LEU A 97 5.69 -13.27 -14.11
CA LEU A 97 5.44 -11.96 -14.69
C LEU A 97 5.56 -10.82 -13.67
N ALA A 98 5.02 -11.00 -12.46
CA ALA A 98 5.17 -10.02 -11.38
C ALA A 98 6.65 -9.85 -10.95
N HIS A 99 7.44 -10.93 -11.02
CA HIS A 99 8.87 -10.86 -10.78
C HIS A 99 9.61 -10.09 -11.89
N CYS A 100 9.30 -10.38 -13.15
CA CYS A 100 9.84 -9.65 -14.30
C CYS A 100 9.51 -8.15 -14.19
N TRP A 101 8.26 -7.81 -13.89
CA TRP A 101 7.80 -6.43 -13.66
C TRP A 101 8.70 -5.69 -12.65
N SER A 102 9.01 -6.33 -11.53
CA SER A 102 9.84 -5.75 -10.47
C SER A 102 11.28 -5.44 -10.92
N ILE A 103 11.85 -6.27 -11.80
CA ILE A 103 13.20 -6.07 -12.36
C ILE A 103 13.17 -4.98 -13.44
N LEU A 104 12.18 -5.02 -14.32
CA LEU A 104 12.03 -4.09 -15.43
C LEU A 104 11.85 -2.64 -14.95
N LEU A 105 11.05 -2.42 -13.90
CA LEU A 105 10.86 -1.10 -13.31
C LEU A 105 12.14 -0.44 -12.79
N ARG A 106 13.20 -1.23 -12.52
CA ARG A 106 14.47 -0.72 -11.98
C ARG A 106 15.49 -0.39 -13.06
N GLN A 107 15.19 -0.68 -14.33
CA GLN A 107 16.12 -0.44 -15.42
C GLN A 107 16.20 1.05 -15.73
N LYS A 108 17.44 1.55 -15.78
CA LYS A 108 17.74 2.96 -16.01
C LYS A 108 18.40 3.19 -17.36
N VAL A 109 18.04 4.30 -17.99
CA VAL A 109 18.84 4.98 -19.02
C VAL A 109 19.24 6.33 -18.44
N ASP A 110 20.54 6.52 -18.23
CA ASP A 110 21.09 7.64 -17.45
C ASP A 110 20.42 7.74 -16.07
N GLU A 111 19.69 8.83 -15.81
CA GLU A 111 18.96 9.05 -14.54
C GLU A 111 17.48 8.65 -14.58
N ALA A 112 16.96 8.28 -15.75
CA ALA A 112 15.55 7.97 -15.94
C ALA A 112 15.29 6.47 -15.93
N TYR A 113 14.16 6.05 -15.35
CA TYR A 113 13.70 4.67 -15.35
C TYR A 113 12.78 4.44 -16.55
N CYS A 114 13.21 3.65 -17.53
CA CYS A 114 12.52 3.54 -18.83
C CYS A 114 11.08 3.03 -18.70
N CYS A 115 10.87 2.01 -17.85
CA CYS A 115 9.53 1.47 -17.60
C CYS A 115 8.66 2.41 -16.76
N VAL A 116 9.25 3.22 -15.88
CA VAL A 116 8.51 4.25 -15.12
C VAL A 116 8.04 5.35 -16.06
N GLN A 117 8.92 5.84 -16.93
CA GLN A 117 8.55 6.82 -17.97
C GLN A 117 7.46 6.30 -18.89
N TYR A 118 7.53 5.02 -19.25
CA TYR A 118 6.45 4.40 -20.02
C TYR A 118 5.11 4.46 -19.24
N ILE A 119 5.09 4.12 -17.95
CA ILE A 119 3.86 4.16 -17.13
C ILE A 119 3.38 5.61 -16.93
N GLU A 120 4.27 6.58 -16.81
CA GLU A 120 3.90 8.01 -16.75
C GLU A 120 3.14 8.48 -18.02
N ASN A 121 3.32 7.79 -19.15
CA ASN A 121 2.56 8.03 -20.38
C ASN A 121 1.30 7.15 -20.51
N HIS A 122 1.08 6.20 -19.58
CA HIS A 122 -0.01 5.22 -19.58
C HIS A 122 -0.54 5.01 -18.14
N PHE A 123 -0.92 6.11 -17.48
CA PHE A 123 -1.27 6.06 -16.06
C PHE A 123 -2.48 5.17 -15.73
N ASP A 124 -3.36 4.92 -16.70
CA ASP A 124 -4.50 4.01 -16.57
C ASP A 124 -4.10 2.57 -16.20
N LEU A 125 -2.84 2.18 -16.49
CA LEU A 125 -2.28 0.91 -16.02
C LEU A 125 -2.25 0.80 -14.49
N LEU A 126 -2.01 1.92 -13.79
CA LEU A 126 -2.03 1.96 -12.33
C LEU A 126 -3.45 1.75 -11.80
N ASP A 127 -4.44 2.39 -12.43
CA ASP A 127 -5.85 2.19 -12.05
C ASP A 127 -6.30 0.75 -12.29
N PHE A 128 -5.85 0.13 -13.39
CA PHE A 128 -6.12 -1.29 -13.63
C PHE A 128 -5.53 -2.18 -12.54
N LEU A 129 -4.27 -1.95 -12.14
CA LEU A 129 -3.63 -2.69 -11.03
C LEU A 129 -4.41 -2.55 -9.72
N VAL A 130 -4.95 -1.36 -9.43
CA VAL A 130 -5.82 -1.14 -8.27
C VAL A 130 -7.13 -1.93 -8.41
N VAL A 131 -7.80 -1.86 -9.57
CA VAL A 131 -9.06 -2.57 -9.83
C VAL A 131 -8.90 -4.09 -9.70
N CYS A 132 -7.73 -4.64 -10.04
CA CYS A 132 -7.43 -6.07 -9.92
C CYS A 132 -7.55 -6.64 -8.50
N TYR A 133 -7.56 -5.83 -7.44
CA TYR A 133 -7.89 -6.32 -6.09
C TYR A 133 -9.30 -6.95 -6.00
N LYS A 134 -10.20 -6.64 -6.94
CA LYS A 134 -11.52 -7.29 -7.05
C LYS A 134 -11.45 -8.74 -7.56
N ASN A 135 -10.35 -9.13 -8.22
CA ASN A 135 -10.15 -10.47 -8.72
C ASN A 135 -9.23 -11.25 -7.75
N LEU A 136 -9.84 -12.18 -7.00
CA LEU A 136 -9.16 -12.96 -5.96
C LEU A 136 -7.92 -13.70 -6.47
N GLU A 137 -7.90 -14.11 -7.74
CA GLU A 137 -6.82 -14.94 -8.25
C GLU A 137 -5.56 -14.16 -8.66
N VAL A 138 -5.67 -12.85 -8.86
CA VAL A 138 -4.54 -11.97 -9.27
C VAL A 138 -4.24 -10.86 -8.26
N ALA A 139 -5.14 -10.62 -7.29
CA ALA A 139 -5.03 -9.50 -6.36
C ALA A 139 -3.65 -9.38 -5.71
N LEU A 140 -3.06 -10.48 -5.23
CA LEU A 140 -1.74 -10.46 -4.59
C LEU A 140 -0.60 -10.17 -5.57
N ASN A 141 -0.68 -10.66 -6.82
CA ASN A 141 0.29 -10.35 -7.86
C ASN A 141 0.22 -8.86 -8.23
N CYS A 142 -0.99 -8.35 -8.48
CA CYS A 142 -1.22 -6.95 -8.81
C CYS A 142 -0.85 -6.01 -7.66
N GLY A 143 -1.13 -6.39 -6.41
CA GLY A 143 -0.71 -5.67 -5.22
C GLY A 143 0.82 -5.55 -5.11
N ASN A 144 1.55 -6.64 -5.38
CA ASN A 144 3.01 -6.60 -5.45
C ASN A 144 3.51 -5.69 -6.59
N MET A 145 2.95 -5.82 -7.80
CA MET A 145 3.33 -4.98 -8.94
C MET A 145 3.07 -3.50 -8.66
N LEU A 146 1.92 -3.18 -8.07
CA LEU A 146 1.54 -1.83 -7.67
C LEU A 146 2.49 -1.27 -6.60
N ARG A 147 2.88 -2.07 -5.61
CA ARG A 147 3.85 -1.66 -4.57
C ARG A 147 5.25 -1.41 -5.11
N GLU A 148 5.65 -2.03 -6.22
CA GLU A 148 6.86 -1.64 -6.94
C GLU A 148 6.69 -0.30 -7.66
N CYS A 149 5.52 -0.02 -8.25
CA CYS A 149 5.23 1.26 -8.89
C CYS A 149 5.24 2.44 -7.90
N ILE A 150 4.62 2.30 -6.73
CA ILE A 150 4.54 3.39 -5.74
C ILE A 150 5.89 3.70 -5.07
N LYS A 151 6.98 3.01 -5.43
CA LYS A 151 8.35 3.44 -5.07
C LYS A 151 8.76 4.72 -5.79
N TYR A 152 8.11 5.04 -6.89
CA TYR A 152 8.39 6.22 -7.69
C TYR A 152 7.39 7.34 -7.34
N PRO A 153 7.88 8.54 -6.96
CA PRO A 153 7.01 9.61 -6.47
C PRO A 153 5.90 10.02 -7.45
N THR A 154 6.22 10.07 -8.75
CA THR A 154 5.27 10.46 -9.81
C THR A 154 4.10 9.49 -9.92
N LEU A 155 4.38 8.19 -9.88
CA LEU A 155 3.36 7.14 -9.95
C LEU A 155 2.52 7.08 -8.66
N ALA A 156 3.15 7.20 -7.49
CA ALA A 156 2.43 7.24 -6.22
C ALA A 156 1.50 8.45 -6.12
N LYS A 157 1.96 9.63 -6.57
CA LYS A 157 1.15 10.86 -6.64
C LYS A 157 -0.06 10.68 -7.54
N TYR A 158 0.11 10.07 -8.72
CA TYR A 158 -1.03 9.78 -9.60
C TYR A 158 -2.08 8.92 -8.89
N ILE A 159 -1.67 7.83 -8.24
CA ILE A 159 -2.61 6.93 -7.57
C ILE A 159 -3.35 7.67 -6.45
N LEU A 160 -2.65 8.44 -5.60
CA LEU A 160 -3.28 9.21 -4.52
C LEU A 160 -4.38 10.16 -5.05
N GLU A 161 -4.12 10.83 -6.17
CA GLU A 161 -5.06 11.78 -6.79
C GLU A 161 -6.14 11.09 -7.66
N SER A 162 -6.01 9.79 -7.92
CA SER A 162 -6.97 9.05 -8.72
C SER A 162 -8.19 8.63 -7.90
N SER A 163 -9.37 8.64 -8.53
CA SER A 163 -10.58 8.05 -7.96
C SER A 163 -10.42 6.57 -7.58
N SER A 164 -9.47 5.85 -8.19
CA SER A 164 -9.19 4.46 -7.83
C SER A 164 -8.62 4.31 -6.42
N PHE A 165 -7.99 5.36 -5.85
CA PHE A 165 -7.48 5.35 -4.48
C PHE A 165 -8.56 5.00 -3.46
N GLU A 166 -9.77 5.52 -3.65
CA GLU A 166 -10.89 5.29 -2.73
C GLU A 166 -11.29 3.82 -2.62
N LEU A 167 -10.96 3.01 -3.63
CA LEU A 167 -11.24 1.58 -3.60
C LEU A 167 -10.48 0.88 -2.47
N PHE A 168 -9.35 1.42 -2.00
CA PHE A 168 -8.65 0.86 -0.85
C PHE A 168 -9.49 0.88 0.43
N PHE A 169 -10.37 1.86 0.64
CA PHE A 169 -11.29 1.86 1.79
C PHE A 169 -12.27 0.67 1.75
N GLN A 170 -12.55 0.13 0.56
CA GLN A 170 -13.36 -1.08 0.39
C GLN A 170 -12.48 -2.33 0.49
N TYR A 171 -11.28 -2.30 -0.09
CA TYR A 171 -10.39 -3.46 -0.14
C TYR A 171 -9.86 -3.87 1.23
N VAL A 172 -9.59 -2.92 2.14
CA VAL A 172 -9.17 -3.22 3.51
C VAL A 172 -10.28 -3.87 4.36
N GLU A 173 -11.52 -3.90 3.87
CA GLU A 173 -12.68 -4.53 4.52
C GLU A 173 -13.08 -5.86 3.87
N LEU A 174 -12.33 -6.34 2.88
CA LEU A 174 -12.63 -7.62 2.22
C LEU A 174 -12.63 -8.78 3.22
N SER A 175 -13.51 -9.75 2.98
CA SER A 175 -13.62 -10.96 3.79
C SER A 175 -12.43 -11.90 3.63
N ASN A 176 -11.74 -11.84 2.48
CA ASN A 176 -10.48 -12.54 2.27
C ASN A 176 -9.36 -11.79 3.02
N PHE A 177 -8.89 -12.38 4.11
CA PHE A 177 -7.90 -11.76 5.00
C PHE A 177 -6.57 -11.46 4.29
N ASP A 178 -6.08 -12.36 3.44
CA ASP A 178 -4.80 -12.18 2.75
C ASP A 178 -4.86 -10.97 1.82
N ILE A 179 -5.96 -10.83 1.07
CA ILE A 179 -6.16 -9.70 0.15
C ILE A 179 -6.40 -8.40 0.91
N ALA A 180 -7.21 -8.41 1.98
CA ALA A 180 -7.44 -7.22 2.79
C ALA A 180 -6.16 -6.73 3.46
N SER A 181 -5.33 -7.65 3.96
CA SER A 181 -4.02 -7.36 4.55
C SER A 181 -3.06 -6.79 3.51
N ASP A 182 -3.02 -7.38 2.31
CA ASP A 182 -2.19 -6.90 1.20
C ASP A 182 -2.63 -5.49 0.74
N ALA A 183 -3.94 -5.26 0.60
CA ALA A 183 -4.50 -3.96 0.26
C ALA A 183 -4.17 -2.91 1.33
N LEU A 184 -4.24 -3.28 2.61
CA LEU A 184 -3.86 -2.39 3.71
C LEU A 184 -2.38 -2.01 3.65
N ASN A 185 -1.49 -2.93 3.30
CA ASN A 185 -0.06 -2.62 3.15
C ASN A 185 0.17 -1.62 2.01
N THR A 186 -0.51 -1.82 0.87
CA THR A 186 -0.45 -0.87 -0.24
C THR A 186 -1.02 0.50 0.13
N PHE A 187 -2.16 0.53 0.85
CA PHE A 187 -2.77 1.76 1.34
C PHE A 187 -1.84 2.53 2.29
N LYS A 188 -1.16 1.84 3.22
CA LYS A 188 -0.18 2.44 4.11
C LYS A 188 1.02 2.99 3.35
N ASP A 189 1.57 2.23 2.40
CA ASP A 189 2.70 2.68 1.59
C ASP A 189 2.36 3.95 0.81
N LEU A 190 1.17 4.01 0.19
CA LEU A 190 0.68 5.21 -0.51
C LEU A 190 0.64 6.43 0.41
N LEU A 191 0.23 6.24 1.66
CA LEU A 191 0.06 7.30 2.66
C LEU A 191 1.34 7.63 3.46
N THR A 192 2.47 6.96 3.23
CA THR A 192 3.68 7.17 4.05
C THR A 192 4.98 7.26 3.25
N LYS A 193 5.03 6.70 2.05
CA LYS A 193 6.30 6.56 1.32
C LYS A 193 6.81 7.88 0.72
N HIS A 194 5.92 8.78 0.32
CA HIS A 194 6.27 10.06 -0.30
C HIS A 194 5.61 11.22 0.42
N GLU A 195 6.23 11.67 1.52
CA GLU A 195 5.68 12.69 2.43
C GLU A 195 5.15 13.94 1.72
N ALA A 196 5.88 14.47 0.73
CA ALA A 196 5.47 15.66 0.00
C ALA A 196 4.16 15.44 -0.79
N ALA A 197 4.03 14.28 -1.46
CA ALA A 197 2.83 13.95 -2.22
C ALA A 197 1.64 13.69 -1.29
N VAL A 198 1.86 13.00 -0.17
CA VAL A 198 0.83 12.75 0.84
C VAL A 198 0.35 14.04 1.48
N SER A 199 1.27 14.95 1.82
CA SER A 199 0.91 16.25 2.38
C SER A 199 0.10 17.08 1.39
N GLU A 200 0.48 17.12 0.12
CA GLU A 200 -0.27 17.83 -0.92
C GLU A 200 -1.69 17.26 -1.04
N PHE A 201 -1.81 15.94 -1.19
CA PHE A 201 -3.08 15.22 -1.30
C PHE A 201 -3.99 15.44 -0.08
N LEU A 202 -3.48 15.28 1.15
CA LEU A 202 -4.29 15.43 2.36
C LEU A 202 -4.65 16.90 2.63
N CYS A 203 -3.86 17.86 2.15
CA CYS A 203 -4.25 19.27 2.23
C CYS A 203 -5.45 19.58 1.33
N SER A 204 -5.54 18.99 0.14
CA SER A 204 -6.62 19.21 -0.84
C SER A 204 -7.85 18.34 -0.58
N HIS A 205 -7.68 17.11 -0.08
CA HIS A 205 -8.75 16.10 0.05
C HIS A 205 -9.09 15.75 1.51
N TYR A 206 -8.70 16.60 2.47
CA TYR A 206 -8.82 16.33 3.90
C TYR A 206 -10.20 15.80 4.32
N GLU A 207 -11.26 16.52 3.95
CA GLU A 207 -12.63 16.21 4.41
C GLU A 207 -13.11 14.87 3.87
N GLN A 208 -12.97 14.66 2.56
CA GLN A 208 -13.31 13.41 1.89
C GLN A 208 -12.51 12.23 2.44
N PHE A 209 -11.19 12.41 2.61
CA PHE A 209 -10.32 11.37 3.14
C PHE A 209 -10.74 10.95 4.56
N PHE A 210 -10.91 11.90 5.47
CA PHE A 210 -11.24 11.57 6.86
C PHE A 210 -12.70 11.16 7.06
N GLU A 211 -13.62 11.55 6.17
CA GLU A 211 -14.97 10.96 6.14
C GLU A 211 -14.89 9.45 5.87
N LEU A 212 -14.14 9.04 4.84
CA LEU A 212 -13.95 7.63 4.51
C LEU A 212 -13.16 6.90 5.59
N TYR A 213 -12.09 7.51 6.12
CA TYR A 213 -11.27 6.92 7.17
C TYR A 213 -12.05 6.71 8.47
N THR A 214 -12.97 7.62 8.80
CA THR A 214 -13.88 7.48 9.95
C THR A 214 -14.69 6.20 9.87
N ARG A 215 -15.13 5.79 8.67
CA ARG A 215 -15.87 4.54 8.48
C ARG A 215 -15.03 3.32 8.89
N LEU A 216 -13.73 3.33 8.58
CA LEU A 216 -12.80 2.27 9.00
C LEU A 216 -12.59 2.24 10.53
N LEU A 217 -12.50 3.41 11.17
CA LEU A 217 -12.38 3.53 12.63
C LEU A 217 -13.63 3.01 13.36
N THR A 218 -14.79 3.08 12.72
CA THR A 218 -16.06 2.58 13.26
C THR A 218 -16.52 1.26 12.64
N SER A 219 -15.66 0.58 11.87
CA SER A 219 -16.02 -0.67 11.19
C SER A 219 -16.43 -1.75 12.20
N THR A 220 -17.41 -2.56 11.83
CA THR A 220 -17.82 -3.76 12.60
C THR A 220 -16.75 -4.84 12.53
N ASN A 221 -15.88 -4.83 11.52
CA ASN A 221 -14.74 -5.72 11.41
C ASN A 221 -13.65 -5.34 12.42
N TYR A 222 -13.41 -6.22 13.40
CA TYR A 222 -12.40 -6.01 14.43
C TYR A 222 -11.00 -5.79 13.87
N VAL A 223 -10.59 -6.55 12.84
CA VAL A 223 -9.25 -6.46 12.26
C VAL A 223 -9.07 -5.11 11.59
N THR A 224 -10.03 -4.71 10.75
CA THR A 224 -10.04 -3.39 10.08
C THR A 224 -9.97 -2.28 11.10
N ARG A 225 -10.84 -2.30 12.13
CA ARG A 225 -10.85 -1.27 13.17
C ARG A 225 -9.52 -1.21 13.91
N ARG A 226 -8.98 -2.35 14.36
CA ARG A 226 -7.69 -2.41 15.06
C ARG A 226 -6.55 -1.84 14.21
N GLN A 227 -6.47 -2.25 12.95
CA GLN A 227 -5.39 -1.81 12.06
C GLN A 227 -5.50 -0.34 11.68
N SER A 228 -6.72 0.17 11.50
CA SER A 228 -6.96 1.57 11.14
C SER A 228 -6.64 2.50 12.31
N VAL A 229 -7.05 2.17 13.54
CA VAL A 229 -6.71 2.97 14.72
C VAL A 229 -5.20 2.95 14.97
N LYS A 230 -4.54 1.79 14.84
CA LYS A 230 -3.08 1.69 14.97
C LYS A 230 -2.38 2.57 13.93
N PHE A 231 -2.75 2.43 12.66
CA PHE A 231 -2.13 3.21 11.60
C PHE A 231 -2.36 4.70 11.78
N LEU A 232 -3.57 5.14 12.13
CA LEU A 232 -3.83 6.56 12.39
C LEU A 232 -3.00 7.12 13.55
N SER A 233 -2.81 6.32 14.61
CA SER A 233 -1.99 6.72 15.76
C SER A 233 -0.52 6.89 15.40
N GLU A 234 0.01 6.04 14.52
CA GLU A 234 1.37 6.17 14.01
C GLU A 234 1.45 7.37 13.06
N PHE A 235 0.53 7.46 12.11
CA PHE A 235 0.51 8.48 11.07
C PHE A 235 0.42 9.92 11.61
N LEU A 236 -0.52 10.21 12.52
CA LEU A 236 -0.73 11.58 13.02
C LEU A 236 0.43 12.08 13.89
N LEU A 237 1.19 11.18 14.51
CA LEU A 237 2.26 11.53 15.44
C LEU A 237 3.62 11.73 14.74
N GLU A 238 3.71 11.41 13.44
CA GLU A 238 4.90 11.67 12.64
C GLU A 238 5.06 13.16 12.34
N ALA A 239 6.31 13.66 12.43
CA ALA A 239 6.64 15.08 12.24
C ALA A 239 6.19 15.65 10.87
N PRO A 240 6.33 14.94 9.73
CA PRO A 240 5.83 15.40 8.44
C PRO A 240 4.31 15.66 8.43
N ASN A 241 3.55 14.97 9.27
CA ASN A 241 2.08 15.02 9.30
C ASN A 241 1.53 16.03 10.31
N ALA A 242 2.39 16.85 10.93
CA ALA A 242 1.98 17.76 12.00
C ALA A 242 0.86 18.74 11.60
N GLN A 243 0.80 19.17 10.33
CA GLN A 243 -0.28 20.05 9.86
C GLN A 243 -1.63 19.32 9.76
N ILE A 244 -1.59 18.07 9.31
CA ILE A 244 -2.77 17.19 9.25
C ILE A 244 -3.24 16.92 10.68
N MET A 245 -2.34 16.57 11.60
CA MET A 245 -2.65 16.38 13.02
C MET A 245 -3.27 17.64 13.63
N LYS A 246 -2.74 18.84 13.36
CA LYS A 246 -3.31 20.10 13.87
C LYS A 246 -4.75 20.33 13.41
N ARG A 247 -5.08 19.98 12.16
CA ARG A 247 -6.46 20.03 11.66
C ARG A 247 -7.32 18.92 12.26
N TYR A 248 -6.75 17.76 12.61
CA TYR A 248 -7.48 16.65 13.21
C TYR A 248 -7.89 16.92 14.66
N ILE A 249 -6.99 17.47 15.46
CA ILE A 249 -7.18 17.63 16.92
C ILE A 249 -8.07 18.82 17.32
N VAL A 250 -8.64 19.52 16.34
CA VAL A 250 -9.61 20.61 16.57
C VAL A 250 -11.05 20.19 16.28
N GLU A 251 -11.27 18.98 15.76
CA GLU A 251 -12.59 18.49 15.37
C GLU A 251 -13.25 17.67 16.49
N VAL A 252 -14.41 18.13 16.96
CA VAL A 252 -15.19 17.46 18.02
C VAL A 252 -15.65 16.06 17.62
N SER A 253 -15.99 15.86 16.34
CA SER A 253 -16.40 14.56 15.80
C SER A 253 -15.29 13.51 15.99
N TYR A 254 -14.04 13.86 15.70
CA TYR A 254 -12.89 12.98 15.86
C TYR A 254 -12.56 12.71 17.32
N LEU A 255 -12.67 13.72 18.21
CA LEU A 255 -12.55 13.50 19.65
C LEU A 255 -13.57 12.47 20.15
N ASN A 256 -14.84 12.60 19.74
CA ASN A 256 -15.89 11.67 20.15
C ASN A 256 -15.63 10.23 19.66
N ILE A 257 -15.06 10.05 18.47
CA ILE A 257 -14.63 8.73 17.99
C ILE A 257 -13.55 8.16 18.92
N MET A 258 -12.53 8.95 19.29
CA MET A 258 -11.47 8.50 20.20
C MET A 258 -12.02 8.13 21.58
N ILE A 259 -12.94 8.93 22.12
CA ILE A 259 -13.63 8.62 23.39
C ILE A 259 -14.42 7.30 23.27
N GLY A 260 -15.11 7.08 22.15
CA GLY A 260 -15.79 5.81 21.87
C GLY A 260 -14.83 4.62 21.83
N LEU A 261 -13.68 4.77 21.17
CA LEU A 261 -12.66 3.72 21.04
C LEU A 261 -11.94 3.43 22.36
N LEU A 262 -11.83 4.40 23.28
CA LEU A 262 -11.35 4.16 24.66
C LEU A 262 -12.28 3.23 25.45
N LYS A 263 -13.53 3.05 25.01
CA LYS A 263 -14.51 2.10 25.58
C LYS A 263 -14.50 0.73 24.89
N ASP A 264 -13.69 0.53 23.86
CA ASP A 264 -13.63 -0.74 23.11
C ASP A 264 -13.13 -1.89 24.01
N THR A 265 -13.63 -3.11 23.75
CA THR A 265 -13.26 -4.31 24.53
C THR A 265 -11.80 -4.72 24.30
N SER A 266 -11.21 -4.35 23.18
CA SER A 266 -9.83 -4.66 22.83
C SER A 266 -8.84 -3.75 23.54
N LYS A 267 -7.94 -4.35 24.33
CA LYS A 267 -6.78 -3.67 24.92
C LYS A 267 -5.98 -2.88 23.88
N ASN A 268 -5.72 -3.47 22.72
CA ASN A 268 -4.87 -2.84 21.68
C ASN A 268 -5.54 -1.61 21.07
N ILE A 269 -6.86 -1.65 20.85
CA ILE A 269 -7.61 -0.51 20.32
C ILE A 269 -7.59 0.63 21.34
N ARG A 270 -7.84 0.33 22.62
CA ARG A 270 -7.82 1.34 23.68
C ARG A 270 -6.46 2.04 23.80
N ILE A 271 -5.35 1.30 23.71
CA ILE A 271 -3.99 1.90 23.74
C ILE A 271 -3.75 2.81 22.54
N CYS A 272 -4.07 2.37 21.32
CA CYS A 272 -3.87 3.19 20.12
C CYS A 272 -4.79 4.44 20.13
N ALA A 273 -6.04 4.28 20.59
CA ALA A 273 -6.96 5.39 20.77
C ALA A 273 -6.46 6.40 21.81
N PHE A 274 -5.80 5.93 22.89
CA PHE A 274 -5.16 6.81 23.86
C PHE A 274 -4.03 7.65 23.23
N HIS A 275 -3.20 7.06 22.36
CA HIS A 275 -2.13 7.82 21.69
C HIS A 275 -2.65 8.96 20.79
N ILE A 276 -3.85 8.81 20.22
CA ILE A 276 -4.51 9.89 19.49
C ILE A 276 -5.23 10.84 20.46
N PHE A 277 -5.96 10.32 21.45
CA PHE A 277 -6.68 11.12 22.44
C PHE A 277 -5.74 12.07 23.21
N LYS A 278 -4.54 11.62 23.58
CA LYS A 278 -3.58 12.43 24.34
C LYS A 278 -3.21 13.72 23.59
N VAL A 279 -3.17 13.72 22.25
CA VAL A 279 -2.83 14.94 21.50
C VAL A 279 -3.96 15.96 21.45
N PHE A 280 -5.23 15.56 21.57
CA PHE A 280 -6.34 16.49 21.80
C PHE A 280 -6.17 17.21 23.14
N VAL A 281 -5.87 16.44 24.20
CA VAL A 281 -5.71 16.98 25.56
C VAL A 281 -4.39 17.74 25.73
N ALA A 282 -3.34 17.40 24.98
CA ALA A 282 -2.07 18.12 25.01
C ALA A 282 -2.05 19.40 24.14
N ASN A 283 -3.06 19.61 23.28
CA ASN A 283 -3.11 20.78 22.41
C ASN A 283 -3.08 22.09 23.25
N PRO A 284 -2.11 22.99 23.08
CA PRO A 284 -2.11 24.25 23.83
C PRO A 284 -3.23 25.21 23.39
N ASN A 285 -3.72 25.07 22.15
CA ASN A 285 -4.74 25.92 21.53
C ASN A 285 -6.06 25.14 21.36
N LYS A 286 -6.53 24.45 22.41
CA LYS A 286 -7.79 23.69 22.35
C LYS A 286 -8.96 24.62 22.02
N PRO A 287 -9.78 24.26 21.02
CA PRO A 287 -11.08 24.88 20.80
C PRO A 287 -11.99 24.77 22.02
N ARG A 288 -12.92 25.72 22.19
CA ARG A 288 -13.81 25.77 23.38
C ARG A 288 -14.76 24.59 23.46
N ASP A 289 -15.26 24.14 22.32
CA ASP A 289 -16.09 22.95 22.15
C ASP A 289 -15.34 21.66 22.51
N ILE A 290 -14.05 21.54 22.17
CA ILE A 290 -13.19 20.45 22.65
C ILE A 290 -13.07 20.48 24.18
N ILE A 291 -12.82 21.66 24.77
CA ILE A 291 -12.76 21.81 26.24
C ILE A 291 -14.08 21.41 26.87
N GLN A 292 -15.21 21.86 26.31
CA GLN A 292 -16.55 21.55 26.81
C GLN A 292 -16.80 20.04 26.83
N VAL A 293 -16.46 19.32 25.75
CA VAL A 293 -16.61 17.85 25.70
C VAL A 293 -15.75 17.17 26.78
N LEU A 294 -14.52 17.63 27.00
CA LEU A 294 -13.65 17.07 28.04
C LEU A 294 -14.20 17.32 29.46
N VAL A 295 -14.72 18.52 29.72
CA VAL A 295 -15.30 18.90 31.01
C VAL A 295 -16.61 18.15 31.26
N ASP A 296 -17.51 18.09 30.29
CA ASP A 296 -18.81 17.40 30.44
C ASP A 296 -18.64 15.90 30.69
N ASN A 297 -17.61 15.28 30.10
CA ASN A 297 -17.36 13.84 30.20
C ASN A 297 -16.27 13.48 31.22
N HIS A 298 -15.74 14.43 32.01
CA HIS A 298 -14.54 14.23 32.83
C HIS A 298 -14.60 12.98 33.72
N ARG A 299 -15.74 12.71 34.38
CA ARG A 299 -15.86 11.55 35.29
C ARG A 299 -15.69 10.23 34.56
N GLU A 300 -16.27 10.11 33.36
CA GLU A 300 -16.13 8.92 32.55
C GLU A 300 -14.71 8.82 31.99
N LEU A 301 -14.14 9.92 31.49
CA LEU A 301 -12.78 9.95 30.96
C LEU A 301 -11.74 9.54 32.00
N LEU A 302 -11.81 10.09 33.21
CA LEU A 302 -10.91 9.73 34.31
C LEU A 302 -11.02 8.23 34.67
N LYS A 303 -12.24 7.68 34.64
CA LYS A 303 -12.46 6.24 34.83
C LYS A 303 -11.85 5.41 33.68
N LEU A 304 -12.02 5.83 32.43
CA LEU A 304 -11.46 5.12 31.27
C LEU A 304 -9.93 5.13 31.30
N LEU A 305 -9.33 6.29 31.59
CA LEU A 305 -7.88 6.46 31.70
C LEU A 305 -7.30 5.65 32.86
N GLY A 306 -7.94 5.68 34.04
CA GLY A 306 -7.50 4.87 35.18
C GLY A 306 -7.58 3.34 34.95
N ASN A 307 -8.43 2.89 34.02
CA ASN A 307 -8.55 1.50 33.60
C ASN A 307 -7.84 1.20 32.26
N LEU A 308 -6.97 2.09 31.80
CA LEU A 308 -6.21 1.89 30.58
C LEU A 308 -5.21 0.74 30.81
N PRO A 309 -5.23 -0.29 29.96
CA PRO A 309 -4.43 -1.48 30.18
C PRO A 309 -2.94 -1.23 29.93
N THR A 310 -2.11 -1.57 30.91
CA THR A 310 -0.64 -1.52 30.83
C THR A 310 -0.12 -2.83 30.22
N SER A 311 0.89 -2.76 29.35
CA SER A 311 1.59 -3.88 28.71
C SER A 311 3.06 -3.97 29.14
N LYS A 312 3.41 -5.05 29.87
CA LYS A 312 4.76 -5.33 30.38
C LYS A 312 5.86 -4.96 29.37
N GLY A 313 6.58 -3.86 29.65
CA GLY A 313 7.76 -3.41 28.91
C GLY A 313 7.68 -1.97 28.36
N GLU A 314 6.53 -1.54 27.85
CA GLU A 314 6.28 -0.14 27.40
C GLU A 314 5.56 0.69 28.48
N ASP A 315 5.44 0.12 29.68
CA ASP A 315 4.53 0.57 30.74
C ASP A 315 4.88 1.95 31.29
N GLU A 316 6.16 2.25 31.54
CA GLU A 316 6.53 3.49 32.24
C GLU A 316 6.14 4.74 31.42
N GLN A 317 6.46 4.77 30.12
CA GLN A 317 6.11 5.91 29.29
C GLN A 317 4.58 6.06 29.14
N LEU A 318 3.86 4.96 28.94
CA LEU A 318 2.40 5.01 28.79
C LEU A 318 1.73 5.47 30.09
N GLU A 319 2.23 5.02 31.25
CA GLU A 319 1.76 5.42 32.57
C GLU A 319 2.03 6.91 32.84
N GLU A 320 3.24 7.40 32.54
CA GLU A 320 3.58 8.81 32.67
C GLU A 320 2.70 9.70 31.78
N GLU A 321 2.54 9.33 30.51
CA GLU A 321 1.66 10.04 29.58
C GLU A 321 0.21 10.06 30.08
N ARG A 322 -0.30 8.91 30.56
CA ARG A 322 -1.66 8.80 31.11
C ARG A 322 -1.83 9.74 32.31
N ASP A 323 -0.89 9.75 33.24
CA ASP A 323 -0.98 10.54 34.46
C ASP A 323 -0.92 12.05 34.15
N LEU A 324 -0.15 12.46 33.14
CA LEU A 324 -0.15 13.83 32.63
C LEU A 324 -1.50 14.21 32.03
N ILE A 325 -2.10 13.33 31.22
CA ILE A 325 -3.42 13.58 30.61
C ILE A 325 -4.53 13.67 31.67
N ILE A 326 -4.49 12.82 32.70
CA ILE A 326 -5.40 12.88 33.85
C ILE A 326 -5.33 14.25 34.53
N LYS A 327 -4.12 14.71 34.88
CA LYS A 327 -3.91 16.00 35.54
C LYS A 327 -4.40 17.17 34.70
N GLU A 328 -4.20 17.12 33.38
CA GLU A 328 -4.64 18.18 32.48
C GLU A 328 -6.18 18.24 32.40
N ILE A 329 -6.87 17.09 32.33
CA ILE A 329 -8.34 17.04 32.38
C ILE A 329 -8.86 17.60 33.70
N GLU A 330 -8.28 17.19 34.83
CA GLU A 330 -8.66 17.72 36.14
C GLU A 330 -8.49 19.24 36.19
N LYS A 331 -7.37 19.77 35.71
CA LYS A 331 -7.12 21.22 35.64
C LYS A 331 -8.17 21.97 34.81
N LEU A 332 -8.60 21.42 33.66
CA LEU A 332 -9.65 22.02 32.83
C LEU A 332 -10.98 22.10 33.58
N VAL A 333 -11.34 21.05 34.32
CA VAL A 333 -12.56 21.03 35.16
C VAL A 333 -12.49 22.11 36.24
N HIS A 334 -11.37 22.20 36.96
CA HIS A 334 -11.19 23.23 38.01
C HIS A 334 -11.23 24.66 37.46
N SER A 335 -10.82 24.86 36.21
CA SER A 335 -10.82 26.19 35.57
C SER A 335 -12.18 26.58 34.98
N SER A 336 -13.13 25.64 34.90
CA SER A 336 -14.45 25.83 34.30
C SER A 336 -15.58 25.97 35.34
N VAL A 337 -15.25 25.75 36.62
CA VAL A 337 -16.09 26.04 37.80
C VAL A 337 -15.71 27.41 38.33
#